data_AF-A0AAD9ASW5-F1
#
_entry.id   AF-A0AAD9ASW5-F1
#
_cell.length_a   1.000
_cell.length_b   1.000
_cell.length_c   1.000
_cell.angle_alpha   90.00
_cell.angle_beta   90.00
_cell.angle_gamma   90.00
#
_symmetry.space_group_name_H-M   'P 1'
#
loop_
_entity.id
_entity.type
_entity.pdbx_description
1 polymer ?
#
loop_
_entity_poly.entity_id
_entity_poly.type
_entity_poly.pdbx_seq_one_letter_code
_entity_poly.pdbx_strand_id
1 'polypeptide(L)'
;MDDWQDAAFSTRHVHNRVGKSKAGGGRGRRRGRAFEVKRTFGRYEVKCANAKKLGDQINMAKNKGQALLPTMEIFRLSDDGRGLLGRLCLPGVLDASLVLTGSRKTLEELVSGLEAGEEITSESEVENEPEDRAENEVESGASDEEQDAESDDNAFVSEAETKEKRRFESFEKNSFRSPKFWFQWKGQVKSNAESSMAKSNPEGSEMGRGYVVFSGNDCRSFKGTITVDALQWKDVSLSGWKEVTMPERDVGFDWK
;
A
#
# COMPACT_ATOMS: atom_id res chain seq x y z
N MET A 1 19.01 -30.57 57.44
CA MET A 1 18.93 -29.10 57.54
C MET A 1 20.01 -28.59 56.60
N ASP A 2 19.76 -28.00 55.45
CA ASP A 2 18.50 -27.56 54.84
C ASP A 2 18.89 -27.18 53.38
N ASP A 3 18.89 -28.15 52.45
CA ASP A 3 19.32 -27.97 51.04
C ASP A 3 18.29 -27.21 50.18
N TRP A 4 17.64 -26.20 50.76
CA TRP A 4 16.75 -25.27 50.05
C TRP A 4 17.51 -24.09 49.43
N GLN A 5 18.77 -23.85 49.84
CA GLN A 5 19.60 -22.77 49.28
C GLN A 5 20.16 -23.12 47.89
N ASP A 6 20.57 -24.37 47.64
CA ASP A 6 21.12 -24.78 46.33
C ASP A 6 20.05 -24.94 45.23
N ALA A 7 18.78 -25.12 45.61
CA ALA A 7 17.66 -25.14 44.66
C ALA A 7 17.22 -23.73 44.20
N ALA A 8 17.56 -22.68 44.95
CA ALA A 8 17.11 -21.30 44.68
C ALA A 8 17.97 -20.56 43.64
N PHE A 9 19.20 -21.00 43.37
CA PHE A 9 20.12 -20.34 42.42
C PHE A 9 20.26 -21.07 41.08
N SER A 10 19.71 -22.28 40.92
CA SER A 10 19.82 -23.08 39.69
C SER A 10 18.74 -22.77 38.64
N THR A 11 17.65 -22.09 39.00
CA THR A 11 16.53 -21.80 38.09
C THR A 11 16.42 -20.32 37.72
N ARG A 12 17.47 -19.79 37.10
CA ARG A 12 17.32 -18.61 36.24
C ARG A 12 18.08 -18.82 34.94
N HIS A 13 17.42 -19.48 34.00
CA HIS A 13 17.73 -19.37 32.58
C HIS A 13 17.55 -17.89 32.19
N VAL A 14 18.66 -17.17 32.15
CA VAL A 14 18.79 -15.81 31.64
C VAL A 14 18.59 -15.82 30.13
N HIS A 15 17.33 -15.82 29.68
CA HIS A 15 17.00 -15.37 28.33
C HIS A 15 16.86 -13.85 28.34
N ASN A 16 17.95 -13.14 28.04
CA ASN A 16 17.92 -12.09 27.02
C ASN A 16 19.28 -11.44 26.78
N ARG A 17 19.50 -11.18 25.48
CA ARG A 17 20.40 -10.21 24.85
C ARG A 17 21.90 -10.55 24.75
N VAL A 18 22.28 -10.72 23.48
CA VAL A 18 23.43 -10.13 22.76
C VAL A 18 24.14 -11.20 21.92
N GLY A 19 23.64 -11.38 20.69
CA GLY A 19 24.34 -12.07 19.61
C GLY A 19 24.47 -11.13 18.42
N LYS A 20 25.45 -10.22 18.50
CA LYS A 20 26.02 -9.58 17.30
C LYS A 20 26.77 -10.68 16.55
N SER A 21 26.18 -11.23 15.48
CA SER A 21 26.93 -12.01 14.49
C SER A 21 26.84 -11.33 13.14
N LYS A 22 27.88 -10.54 12.84
CA LYS A 22 28.38 -10.35 11.47
C LYS A 22 28.68 -11.73 10.89
N ALA A 23 28.35 -11.92 9.62
CA ALA A 23 28.77 -13.03 8.76
C ALA A 23 28.35 -14.45 9.23
N GLY A 24 27.22 -14.92 8.73
CA GLY A 24 26.82 -16.32 8.84
C GLY A 24 25.76 -16.66 7.80
N GLY A 25 26.19 -17.20 6.66
CA GLY A 25 25.31 -17.66 5.58
C GLY A 25 24.38 -18.78 6.05
N GLY A 26 23.16 -18.42 6.42
CA GLY A 26 22.07 -19.35 6.69
C GLY A 26 21.02 -19.25 5.61
N ARG A 27 20.91 -20.27 4.74
CA ARG A 27 19.77 -20.52 3.86
C ARG A 27 18.50 -20.78 4.71
N GLY A 28 17.97 -19.73 5.32
CA GLY A 28 16.79 -19.74 6.18
C GLY A 28 15.71 -18.83 5.60
N ARG A 29 14.76 -19.46 4.91
CA ARG A 29 13.40 -19.01 4.54
C ARG A 29 13.11 -17.49 4.66
N ARG A 30 12.77 -16.89 3.51
CA ARG A 30 12.19 -15.54 3.27
C ARG A 30 10.88 -15.22 4.04
N ARG A 31 10.75 -15.59 5.32
CA ARG A 31 9.50 -15.52 6.10
C ARG A 31 9.53 -14.51 7.26
N GLY A 32 10.53 -13.62 7.30
CA GLY A 32 10.69 -12.68 8.41
C GLY A 32 11.23 -11.29 8.05
N ARG A 33 11.31 -10.93 6.77
CA ARG A 33 11.72 -9.56 6.40
C ARG A 33 10.55 -8.60 6.64
N ALA A 34 10.85 -7.42 7.17
CA ALA A 34 9.91 -6.31 7.23
C ALA A 34 9.25 -6.08 5.86
N PHE A 35 8.00 -5.61 5.88
CA PHE A 35 7.30 -5.25 4.65
C PHE A 35 8.04 -4.11 3.95
N GLU A 36 8.18 -4.22 2.63
CA GLU A 36 8.79 -3.19 1.80
C GLU A 36 7.87 -2.90 0.63
N VAL A 37 7.39 -1.66 0.55
CA VAL A 37 6.35 -1.27 -0.43
C VAL A 37 6.78 -1.53 -1.87
N LYS A 38 8.07 -1.34 -2.19
CA LYS A 38 8.63 -1.60 -3.53
C LYS A 38 8.46 -3.05 -3.98
N ARG A 39 8.22 -4.00 -3.06
CA ARG A 39 7.95 -5.40 -3.39
C ARG A 39 6.58 -5.62 -4.05
N THR A 40 5.68 -4.64 -3.95
CA THR A 40 4.40 -4.65 -4.65
C THR A 40 4.55 -4.39 -6.15
N PHE A 41 5.65 -3.79 -6.60
CA PHE A 41 5.84 -3.45 -8.01
C PHE A 41 6.01 -4.66 -8.91
N GLY A 42 5.29 -4.67 -10.02
CA GLY A 42 5.34 -5.73 -11.01
C GLY A 42 3.98 -6.04 -11.62
N ARG A 43 3.98 -7.10 -12.42
CA ARG A 43 2.80 -7.60 -13.13
C ARG A 43 2.26 -8.83 -12.42
N TYR A 44 0.95 -8.86 -12.26
CA TYR A 44 0.19 -9.91 -11.62
C TYR A 44 -0.81 -10.50 -12.61
N GLU A 45 -0.87 -11.82 -12.67
CA GLU A 45 -1.98 -12.54 -13.30
C GLU A 45 -3.18 -12.50 -12.36
N VAL A 46 -4.35 -12.22 -12.89
CA VAL A 46 -5.58 -12.00 -12.11
C VAL A 46 -6.62 -13.06 -12.45
N LYS A 47 -7.24 -13.60 -11.41
CA LYS A 47 -8.41 -14.47 -11.47
C LYS A 47 -9.62 -13.72 -10.90
N CYS A 48 -10.59 -13.48 -11.77
CA CYS A 48 -11.93 -13.02 -11.43
C CYS A 48 -12.94 -13.91 -12.16
N ALA A 49 -13.69 -14.73 -11.43
CA ALA A 49 -14.61 -15.69 -12.03
C ALA A 49 -15.73 -15.00 -12.83
N ASN A 50 -16.23 -13.86 -12.33
CA ASN A 50 -17.28 -13.09 -13.00
C ASN A 50 -16.75 -12.46 -14.29
N ALA A 51 -15.52 -11.92 -14.27
CA ALA A 51 -14.88 -11.38 -15.47
C ALA A 51 -14.62 -12.44 -16.51
N LYS A 52 -14.18 -13.64 -16.10
CA LYS A 52 -14.00 -14.76 -17.01
C LYS A 52 -15.31 -15.13 -17.71
N LYS A 53 -16.40 -15.32 -16.94
CA LYS A 53 -17.71 -15.66 -17.49
C LYS A 53 -18.22 -14.61 -18.48
N LEU A 54 -18.10 -13.33 -18.13
CA LEU A 54 -18.55 -12.23 -18.99
C LEU A 54 -17.65 -12.08 -20.23
N GLY A 55 -16.34 -12.18 -20.07
CA GLY A 55 -15.38 -12.15 -21.17
C GLY A 55 -15.59 -13.29 -22.17
N ASP A 56 -15.84 -14.52 -21.68
CA ASP A 56 -16.15 -15.68 -22.52
C ASP A 56 -17.43 -15.45 -23.34
N GLN A 57 -18.48 -14.88 -22.72
CA GLN A 57 -19.73 -14.53 -23.42
C GLN A 57 -19.50 -13.49 -24.54
N ILE A 58 -18.73 -12.44 -24.25
CA ILE A 58 -18.44 -11.37 -25.22
C ILE A 58 -17.56 -11.88 -26.38
N ASN A 59 -16.59 -12.75 -26.08
CA ASN A 59 -15.69 -13.30 -27.09
C ASN A 59 -16.39 -14.32 -28.00
N MET A 60 -17.28 -15.16 -27.45
CA MET A 60 -18.13 -16.05 -28.25
C MET A 60 -19.00 -15.27 -29.25
N ALA A 61 -19.52 -14.10 -28.85
CA ALA A 61 -20.32 -13.26 -29.74
C ALA A 61 -19.50 -12.60 -30.87
N LYS A 62 -18.19 -12.40 -30.67
CA LYS A 62 -17.35 -11.59 -31.57
C LYS A 62 -16.36 -12.39 -32.43
N ASN A 63 -16.32 -13.72 -32.32
CA ASN A 63 -15.45 -14.60 -33.13
C ASN A 63 -13.98 -14.13 -33.19
N LYS A 64 -13.49 -13.48 -32.12
CA LYS A 64 -12.12 -12.94 -32.06
C LYS A 64 -11.19 -13.93 -31.37
N GLY A 65 -10.12 -14.30 -32.08
CA GLY A 65 -9.05 -15.16 -31.60
C GLY A 65 -8.20 -14.52 -30.51
N GLN A 66 -7.62 -15.40 -29.69
CA GLN A 66 -6.66 -15.20 -28.59
C GLN A 66 -7.12 -14.22 -27.48
N ALA A 67 -7.72 -14.79 -26.44
CA ALA A 67 -8.04 -14.05 -25.22
C ALA A 67 -6.76 -13.60 -24.51
N LEU A 68 -6.58 -12.29 -24.36
CA LEU A 68 -5.60 -11.73 -23.44
C LEU A 68 -5.90 -12.22 -22.01
N LEU A 69 -4.85 -12.43 -21.20
CA LEU A 69 -5.01 -12.82 -19.80
C LEU A 69 -5.36 -11.61 -18.93
N PRO A 70 -6.25 -11.75 -17.93
CA PRO A 70 -6.52 -10.69 -16.97
C PRO A 70 -5.27 -10.38 -16.14
N THR A 71 -4.94 -9.11 -16.02
CA THR A 71 -3.71 -8.66 -15.38
C THR A 71 -3.90 -7.41 -14.53
N MET A 72 -3.11 -7.33 -13.47
CA MET A 72 -2.96 -6.14 -12.65
C MET A 72 -1.49 -5.77 -12.63
N GLU A 73 -1.17 -4.52 -12.88
CA GLU A 73 0.19 -4.02 -12.90
C GLU A 73 0.31 -2.88 -11.90
N ILE A 74 1.33 -2.93 -11.05
CA ILE A 74 1.67 -1.87 -10.09
C ILE A 74 3.05 -1.38 -10.49
N PHE A 75 3.17 -0.11 -10.88
CA PHE A 75 4.37 0.38 -11.54
C PHE A 75 5.17 1.42 -10.74
N ARG A 76 4.53 2.26 -9.91
CA ARG A 76 5.23 3.27 -9.09
C ARG A 76 4.46 3.70 -7.86
N LEU A 77 5.09 4.49 -7.00
CA LEU A 77 4.40 5.24 -5.96
C LEU A 77 3.76 6.52 -6.54
N SER A 78 2.71 7.01 -5.89
CA SER A 78 2.25 8.38 -6.08
C SER A 78 3.35 9.37 -5.71
N ASP A 79 3.21 10.61 -6.17
CA ASP A 79 4.26 11.63 -6.02
C ASP A 79 4.48 12.00 -4.55
N ASP A 80 3.41 11.98 -3.75
CA ASP A 80 3.43 12.12 -2.29
C ASP A 80 3.93 10.86 -1.55
N GLY A 81 4.12 9.73 -2.27
CA GLY A 81 4.61 8.47 -1.73
C GLY A 81 3.63 7.71 -0.83
N ARG A 82 2.37 8.17 -0.71
CA ARG A 82 1.35 7.59 0.18
C ARG A 82 0.49 6.51 -0.50
N GLY A 83 0.56 6.42 -1.82
CA GLY A 83 -0.18 5.47 -2.64
C GLY A 83 0.68 4.75 -3.68
N LEU A 84 0.10 3.69 -4.24
CA LEU A 84 0.62 2.90 -5.33
C LEU A 84 -0.23 3.15 -6.56
N LEU A 85 0.42 3.36 -7.70
CA LEU A 85 -0.25 3.57 -8.98
C LEU A 85 -0.11 2.32 -9.84
N GLY A 86 -1.20 1.99 -10.51
CA GLY A 86 -1.33 0.74 -11.24
C GLY A 86 -2.39 0.79 -12.35
N ARG A 87 -2.53 -0.34 -13.03
CA ARG A 87 -3.55 -0.60 -14.03
C ARG A 87 -4.14 -1.98 -13.82
N LEU A 88 -5.44 -2.12 -14.03
CA LEU A 88 -6.15 -3.39 -14.04
C LEU A 88 -6.81 -3.58 -15.40
N CYS A 89 -6.46 -4.68 -16.05
CA CYS A 89 -7.05 -5.10 -17.31
C CYS A 89 -7.74 -6.45 -17.10
N LEU A 90 -9.06 -6.47 -17.26
CA LEU A 90 -9.88 -7.67 -17.38
C LEU A 90 -10.37 -7.73 -18.83
N PRO A 91 -9.67 -8.47 -19.72
CA PRO A 91 -9.92 -8.43 -21.16
C PRO A 91 -11.38 -8.66 -21.53
N GLY A 92 -11.89 -7.76 -22.36
CA GLY A 92 -13.29 -7.75 -22.79
C GLY A 92 -14.28 -7.17 -21.78
N VAL A 93 -13.84 -6.86 -20.55
CA VAL A 93 -14.73 -6.44 -19.45
C VAL A 93 -14.35 -5.09 -18.85
N LEU A 94 -13.10 -4.90 -18.43
CA LEU A 94 -12.65 -3.71 -17.70
C LEU A 94 -11.22 -3.36 -18.13
N ASP A 95 -10.97 -2.07 -18.37
CA ASP A 95 -9.63 -1.52 -18.50
C ASP A 95 -9.56 -0.23 -17.68
N ALA A 96 -8.78 -0.23 -16.61
CA ALA A 96 -8.83 0.81 -15.59
C ALA A 96 -7.48 1.17 -15.01
N SER A 97 -7.32 2.46 -14.72
CA SER A 97 -6.31 3.01 -13.83
C SER A 97 -6.64 2.68 -12.38
N LEU A 98 -5.62 2.46 -11.55
CA LEU A 98 -5.78 1.91 -10.21
C LEU A 98 -4.90 2.67 -9.22
N VAL A 99 -5.49 3.11 -8.11
CA VAL A 99 -4.82 3.75 -6.98
C VAL A 99 -4.99 2.85 -5.77
N LEU A 100 -3.89 2.40 -5.16
CA LEU A 100 -3.91 1.61 -3.93
C LEU A 100 -3.25 2.35 -2.77
N THR A 101 -3.82 2.25 -1.57
CA THR A 101 -3.25 2.84 -0.36
C THR A 101 -3.41 1.91 0.85
N GLY A 102 -2.63 2.15 1.90
CA GLY A 102 -2.72 1.36 3.14
C GLY A 102 -3.99 1.64 3.96
N SER A 103 -4.71 2.73 3.70
CA SER A 103 -5.88 3.15 4.49
C SER A 103 -6.96 3.78 3.61
N ARG A 104 -8.23 3.65 4.00
CA ARG A 104 -9.35 4.28 3.26
C ARG A 104 -9.27 5.80 3.25
N LYS A 105 -8.86 6.41 4.37
CA LYS A 105 -8.69 7.87 4.48
C LYS A 105 -7.67 8.39 3.46
N THR A 106 -6.50 7.75 3.41
CA THR A 106 -5.45 8.09 2.42
C THR A 106 -5.90 7.86 0.98
N LEU A 107 -6.72 6.83 0.74
CA LEU A 107 -7.28 6.59 -0.60
C LEU A 107 -8.18 7.76 -1.03
N GLU A 108 -9.07 8.20 -0.15
CA GLU A 108 -10.03 9.28 -0.42
C GLU A 108 -9.30 10.61 -0.66
N GLU A 109 -8.33 10.95 0.18
CA GLU A 109 -7.50 12.16 -0.01
C GLU A 109 -6.75 12.15 -1.35
N LEU A 110 -6.09 11.03 -1.68
CA LEU A 110 -5.26 10.92 -2.88
C LEU A 110 -6.12 10.95 -4.16
N VAL A 111 -7.25 10.24 -4.16
CA VAL A 111 -8.18 10.25 -5.30
C VAL A 111 -8.79 11.63 -5.51
N SER A 112 -9.20 12.33 -4.43
CA SER A 112 -9.71 13.70 -4.54
C SER A 112 -8.69 14.65 -5.16
N GLY A 113 -7.41 14.53 -4.77
CA GLY A 113 -6.33 15.33 -5.37
C GLY A 113 -6.13 15.03 -6.87
N LEU A 114 -6.20 13.76 -7.27
CA LEU A 114 -6.11 13.37 -8.68
C LEU A 114 -7.31 13.85 -9.52
N GLU A 115 -8.49 13.95 -8.93
CA GLU A 115 -9.70 14.45 -9.59
C GLU A 115 -9.72 15.98 -9.70
N ALA A 116 -9.18 16.68 -8.71
CA ALA A 116 -9.08 18.14 -8.70
C ALA A 116 -8.07 18.70 -9.72
N GLY A 117 -7.17 17.87 -10.26
CA GLY A 117 -6.17 18.29 -11.24
C GLY A 117 -5.06 19.18 -10.67
N GLU A 118 -4.90 19.20 -9.34
CA GLU A 118 -3.95 20.06 -8.65
C GLU A 118 -2.63 19.34 -8.36
N GLU A 119 -1.52 20.00 -8.72
CA GLU A 119 -0.20 19.75 -8.13
C GLU A 119 -0.34 19.91 -6.61
N ILE A 120 -0.22 18.80 -5.89
CA ILE A 120 -0.22 18.80 -4.42
C ILE A 120 1.09 19.46 -3.95
N THR A 121 1.11 20.79 -3.86
CA THR A 121 2.07 21.50 -3.02
C THR A 121 1.75 21.11 -1.58
N SER A 122 2.62 20.30 -0.99
CA SER A 122 2.52 19.85 0.39
C SER A 122 2.81 21.01 1.34
N GLU A 123 1.83 21.88 1.53
CA GLU A 123 1.82 22.88 2.61
C GLU A 123 0.64 22.56 3.52
N SER A 124 0.77 21.47 4.27
CA SER A 124 -0.03 21.28 5.48
C SER A 124 0.63 22.12 6.56
N GLU A 125 0.21 23.39 6.66
CA GLU A 125 0.47 24.22 7.82
C GLU A 125 -0.04 23.48 9.07
N VAL A 126 0.89 23.16 9.97
CA VAL A 126 0.57 22.67 11.30
C VAL A 126 -0.09 23.84 12.04
N GLU A 127 -1.41 23.80 12.18
CA GLU A 127 -2.12 24.65 13.15
C GLU A 127 -1.56 24.33 14.54
N ASN A 128 -0.70 25.23 15.04
CA ASN A 128 -0.31 25.27 16.44
C ASN A 128 -1.54 25.69 17.25
N GLU A 129 -2.02 24.80 18.13
CA GLU A 129 -2.96 25.18 19.18
C GLU A 129 -2.33 26.26 20.09
N PRO A 130 -3.04 27.36 20.41
CA PRO A 130 -2.60 28.25 21.48
C PRO A 130 -2.99 27.64 22.83
N GLU A 131 -2.01 27.18 23.60
CA GLU A 131 -2.18 26.93 25.03
C GLU A 131 -2.32 28.26 25.76
N ASP A 132 -3.54 28.55 26.23
CA ASP A 132 -3.84 29.69 27.08
C ASP A 132 -3.17 29.53 28.45
N ARG A 133 -2.47 30.59 28.81
CA ARG A 133 -1.64 30.79 29.99
C ARG A 133 -2.50 31.23 31.17
N ALA A 134 -2.34 30.58 32.32
CA ALA A 134 -2.69 31.14 33.63
C ALA A 134 -1.66 30.72 34.70
N GLU A 135 -0.67 31.59 34.89
CA GLU A 135 -0.09 32.15 36.13
C GLU A 135 -0.51 31.45 37.46
N ASN A 136 0.33 31.18 38.48
CA ASN A 136 1.50 31.89 38.98
C ASN A 136 2.27 31.09 40.06
N GLU A 137 3.56 31.42 40.22
CA GLU A 137 4.42 31.49 41.43
C GLU A 137 4.57 30.29 42.41
N VAL A 138 5.80 29.76 42.59
CA VAL A 138 6.76 30.21 43.64
C VAL A 138 8.16 29.55 43.49
N GLU A 139 9.17 30.41 43.37
CA GLU A 139 10.53 30.44 43.94
C GLU A 139 11.20 29.15 44.52
N SER A 140 12.38 28.78 43.99
CA SER A 140 13.68 28.86 44.71
C SER A 140 14.79 27.98 44.08
N GLY A 141 15.98 28.57 43.90
CA GLY A 141 17.24 27.92 44.29
C GLY A 141 18.19 27.37 43.21
N ALA A 142 19.24 28.15 42.94
CA ALA A 142 20.65 27.76 42.72
C ALA A 142 21.10 27.12 41.38
N SER A 143 21.77 27.97 40.60
CA SER A 143 23.07 27.79 39.91
C SER A 143 23.64 26.38 39.71
N ASP A 144 23.94 26.00 38.45
CA ASP A 144 25.34 25.83 38.01
C ASP A 144 25.41 25.72 36.48
N GLU A 145 26.41 26.39 35.91
CA GLU A 145 26.73 26.46 34.49
C GLU A 145 27.65 25.29 34.12
N GLU A 146 27.20 24.33 33.30
CA GLU A 146 28.14 23.59 32.44
C GLU A 146 27.56 23.45 31.03
N GLN A 147 28.19 24.21 30.13
CA GLN A 147 28.17 24.03 28.70
C GLN A 147 28.91 22.74 28.37
N ASP A 148 28.25 21.76 27.74
CA ASP A 148 28.97 20.78 26.94
C ASP A 148 28.43 20.83 25.51
N ALA A 149 29.31 21.31 24.65
CA ALA A 149 29.08 21.57 23.25
C ALA A 149 29.55 20.37 22.44
N GLU A 150 28.91 20.18 21.28
CA GLU A 150 29.41 19.43 20.13
C GLU A 150 29.46 17.89 20.26
N SER A 151 28.33 17.28 19.90
CA SER A 151 28.40 16.16 18.96
C SER A 151 27.46 16.46 17.80
N ASP A 152 27.92 17.36 16.93
CA ASP A 152 27.43 17.56 15.57
C ASP A 152 27.59 16.26 14.77
N ASP A 153 26.66 15.33 14.97
CA ASP A 153 26.42 14.23 14.05
C ASP A 153 25.27 14.67 13.13
N ASN A 154 25.44 15.81 12.43
CA ASN A 154 24.75 16.11 11.18
C ASN A 154 25.20 15.09 10.12
N ALA A 155 24.85 13.82 10.34
CA ALA A 155 24.66 12.90 9.25
C ALA A 155 23.61 13.58 8.36
N PHE A 156 24.05 14.13 7.23
CA PHE A 156 23.22 14.66 6.17
C PHE A 156 22.38 13.48 5.64
N VAL A 157 21.33 13.11 6.38
CA VAL A 157 20.33 12.14 5.97
C VAL A 157 19.70 12.79 4.77
N SER A 158 20.08 12.31 3.58
CA SER A 158 19.63 12.91 2.34
C SER A 158 18.12 13.08 2.37
N GLU A 159 17.58 14.16 1.80
CA GLU A 159 16.13 14.33 1.69
C GLU A 159 15.44 13.10 1.07
N ALA A 160 16.16 12.34 0.24
CA ALA A 160 15.71 11.07 -0.30
C ALA A 160 15.48 10.01 0.78
N GLU A 161 16.39 9.88 1.75
CA GLU A 161 16.24 8.94 2.87
C GLU A 161 15.14 9.36 3.85
N THR A 162 14.94 10.66 4.09
CA THR A 162 13.83 11.13 4.95
C THR A 162 12.47 10.97 4.25
N LYS A 163 12.38 11.25 2.94
CA LYS A 163 11.19 10.96 2.12
C LYS A 163 10.90 9.46 2.08
N GLU A 164 11.94 8.62 1.96
CA GLU A 164 11.79 7.17 1.96
C GLU A 164 11.29 6.64 3.31
N LYS A 165 11.78 7.17 4.45
CA LYS A 165 11.26 6.85 5.79
C LYS A 165 9.78 7.21 5.93
N ARG A 166 9.36 8.41 5.53
CA ARG A 166 7.94 8.84 5.55
C ARG A 166 7.04 7.95 4.67
N ARG A 167 7.56 7.50 3.53
CA ARG A 167 6.88 6.50 2.67
C ARG A 167 6.66 5.19 3.40
N PHE A 168 7.68 4.68 4.12
CA PHE A 168 7.55 3.45 4.89
C PHE A 168 6.53 3.56 6.03
N GLU A 169 6.56 4.66 6.78
CA GLU A 169 5.61 4.92 7.89
C GLU A 169 4.16 4.89 7.42
N SER A 170 3.89 5.41 6.21
CA SER A 170 2.56 5.41 5.59
C SER A 170 1.98 3.99 5.38
N PHE A 171 2.85 2.98 5.26
CA PHE A 171 2.46 1.57 5.10
C PHE A 171 2.76 0.70 6.33
N GLU A 172 3.36 1.25 7.39
CA GLU A 172 3.85 0.49 8.54
C GLU A 172 2.72 -0.16 9.36
N LYS A 173 1.55 0.49 9.42
CA LYS A 173 0.32 -0.09 10.04
C LYS A 173 -0.13 -1.40 9.36
N ASN A 174 0.47 -1.74 8.22
CA ASN A 174 0.19 -2.91 7.41
C ASN A 174 1.26 -4.01 7.51
N SER A 175 2.22 -3.86 8.43
CA SER A 175 3.41 -4.73 8.55
C SER A 175 3.13 -6.14 9.12
N PHE A 176 1.89 -6.43 9.55
CA PHE A 176 1.51 -7.73 10.12
C PHE A 176 1.28 -8.79 9.04
N ARG A 177 2.38 -9.41 8.57
CA ARG A 177 2.46 -10.69 7.83
C ARG A 177 1.64 -10.81 6.53
N SER A 178 0.76 -9.88 6.19
CA SER A 178 -0.10 -9.87 5.01
C SER A 178 -0.60 -8.45 4.72
N PRO A 179 0.14 -7.66 3.94
CA PRO A 179 -0.20 -6.26 3.73
C PRO A 179 -1.49 -6.15 2.90
N LYS A 180 -2.45 -5.38 3.42
CA LYS A 180 -3.76 -5.06 2.85
C LYS A 180 -3.81 -3.65 2.27
N PHE A 181 -4.16 -3.52 1.01
CA PHE A 181 -4.36 -2.23 0.36
C PHE A 181 -5.81 -2.05 -0.02
N TRP A 182 -6.36 -0.89 0.29
CA TRP A 182 -7.61 -0.42 -0.30
C TRP A 182 -7.29 0.17 -1.66
N PHE A 183 -8.21 0.03 -2.61
CA PHE A 183 -8.02 0.66 -3.91
C PHE A 183 -9.31 1.25 -4.46
N GLN A 184 -9.13 2.28 -5.28
CA GLN A 184 -10.13 2.82 -6.18
C GLN A 184 -9.61 2.63 -7.61
N TRP A 185 -10.52 2.29 -8.51
CA TRP A 185 -10.23 2.17 -9.92
C TRP A 185 -11.13 3.13 -10.70
N LYS A 186 -10.62 3.60 -11.84
CA LYS A 186 -11.36 4.42 -12.79
C LYS A 186 -11.02 3.97 -14.20
N GLY A 187 -12.03 3.77 -15.05
CA GLY A 187 -11.80 3.37 -16.44
C GLY A 187 -13.03 2.83 -17.16
N GLN A 188 -12.78 2.14 -18.27
CA GLN A 188 -13.83 1.75 -19.21
C GLN A 188 -14.35 0.33 -18.92
N VAL A 189 -15.67 0.23 -18.76
CA VAL A 189 -16.38 -1.04 -18.65
C VAL A 189 -17.05 -1.37 -19.98
N LYS A 190 -16.78 -2.57 -20.49
CA LYS A 190 -17.42 -3.09 -21.70
C LYS A 190 -18.57 -4.00 -21.29
N SER A 191 -19.79 -3.48 -21.33
CA SER A 191 -21.00 -4.29 -21.17
C SER A 191 -21.48 -4.82 -22.52
N ASN A 192 -22.20 -5.96 -22.51
CA ASN A 192 -22.76 -6.58 -23.71
C ASN A 192 -24.00 -5.83 -24.25
N ALA A 193 -24.36 -4.70 -23.65
CA ALA A 193 -25.64 -4.06 -23.84
C ALA A 193 -25.52 -2.90 -24.84
N GLU A 194 -25.80 -3.20 -26.10
CA GLU A 194 -26.65 -2.34 -26.95
C GLU A 194 -28.11 -2.36 -26.42
N SER A 195 -28.33 -2.32 -25.09
CA SER A 195 -29.66 -2.14 -24.54
C SER A 195 -29.93 -0.65 -24.43
N SER A 196 -30.63 -0.15 -25.45
CA SER A 196 -31.60 0.93 -25.36
C SER A 196 -32.01 1.29 -23.91
N MET A 197 -31.84 2.56 -23.53
CA MET A 197 -32.32 3.22 -22.31
C MET A 197 -31.46 3.17 -21.03
N ALA A 198 -30.14 3.18 -21.13
CA ALA A 198 -29.33 3.85 -20.10
C ALA A 198 -28.63 5.02 -20.77
N LYS A 199 -28.68 6.21 -20.15
CA LYS A 199 -27.93 7.40 -20.57
C LYS A 199 -26.44 7.05 -20.55
N SER A 200 -25.93 6.51 -21.65
CA SER A 200 -24.50 6.38 -21.86
C SER A 200 -23.97 7.79 -22.03
N ASN A 201 -23.37 8.31 -20.96
CA ASN A 201 -22.55 9.49 -21.09
C ASN A 201 -21.41 9.11 -22.05
N PRO A 202 -21.24 9.80 -23.20
CA PRO A 202 -20.22 9.44 -24.18
C PRO A 202 -18.79 9.75 -23.68
N GLU A 203 -18.66 10.33 -22.49
CA GLU A 203 -17.42 10.54 -21.71
C GLU A 203 -17.23 9.47 -20.59
N GLY A 204 -17.96 8.36 -20.66
CA GLY A 204 -18.24 7.43 -19.57
C GLY A 204 -17.11 6.52 -19.09
N SER A 205 -16.17 7.07 -18.34
CA SER A 205 -15.37 6.29 -17.39
C SER A 205 -16.20 5.97 -16.16
N GLU A 206 -16.17 4.71 -15.74
CA GLU A 206 -16.74 4.26 -14.48
C GLU A 206 -15.70 4.27 -13.38
N MET A 207 -16.17 4.26 -12.14
CA MET A 207 -15.33 4.11 -10.97
C MET A 207 -15.86 3.01 -10.06
N GLY A 208 -14.96 2.46 -9.25
CA GLY A 208 -15.35 1.52 -8.22
C GLY A 208 -14.23 1.31 -7.22
N ARG A 209 -14.52 0.52 -6.18
CA ARG A 209 -13.60 0.30 -5.07
C ARG A 209 -13.37 -1.17 -4.80
N GLY A 210 -12.31 -1.45 -4.07
CA GLY A 210 -11.97 -2.80 -3.64
C GLY A 210 -10.84 -2.81 -2.63
N TYR A 211 -10.34 -4.00 -2.35
CA TYR A 211 -9.12 -4.18 -1.59
C TYR A 211 -8.36 -5.41 -2.08
N VAL A 212 -7.06 -5.43 -1.83
CA VAL A 212 -6.20 -6.61 -2.00
C VAL A 212 -5.43 -6.87 -0.72
N VAL A 213 -5.23 -8.14 -0.39
CA VAL A 213 -4.45 -8.61 0.76
C VAL A 213 -3.40 -9.55 0.22
N PHE A 214 -2.13 -9.16 0.32
CA PHE A 214 -1.03 -10.00 -0.12
C PHE A 214 -0.77 -11.13 0.89
N SER A 215 -0.45 -12.31 0.38
CA SER A 215 0.01 -13.43 1.19
C SER A 215 1.50 -13.24 1.48
N GLY A 216 1.81 -12.58 2.60
CA GLY A 216 3.19 -12.33 3.00
C GLY A 216 3.78 -11.02 2.47
N ASN A 217 4.89 -10.64 3.07
CA ASN A 217 5.63 -9.40 2.79
C ASN A 217 6.41 -9.43 1.46
N ASP A 218 6.42 -10.56 0.75
CA ASP A 218 7.02 -10.69 -0.59
C ASP A 218 6.03 -10.32 -1.71
N CYS A 219 4.75 -10.07 -1.40
CA CYS A 219 3.70 -9.69 -2.35
C CYS A 219 3.59 -10.62 -3.59
N ARG A 220 3.84 -11.92 -3.41
CA ARG A 220 3.83 -12.91 -4.50
C ARG A 220 2.43 -13.33 -4.97
N SER A 221 1.45 -13.24 -4.10
CA SER A 221 0.06 -13.52 -4.42
C SER A 221 -0.85 -12.70 -3.53
N PHE A 222 -2.09 -12.49 -3.96
CA PHE A 222 -3.07 -11.73 -3.22
C PHE A 222 -4.48 -12.33 -3.36
N LYS A 223 -5.33 -11.98 -2.40
CA LYS A 223 -6.79 -12.15 -2.45
C LYS A 223 -7.45 -10.81 -2.14
N GLY A 224 -8.61 -10.56 -2.69
CA GLY A 224 -9.26 -9.28 -2.61
C GLY A 224 -10.69 -9.30 -3.13
N THR A 225 -11.27 -8.11 -3.22
CA THR A 225 -12.56 -7.90 -3.86
C THR A 225 -12.52 -6.68 -4.77
N ILE A 226 -13.43 -6.67 -5.73
CA ILE A 226 -13.69 -5.53 -6.61
C ILE A 226 -15.20 -5.33 -6.75
N THR A 227 -15.62 -4.07 -6.72
CA THR A 227 -16.99 -3.64 -6.99
C THR A 227 -17.01 -2.89 -8.32
N VAL A 228 -17.97 -3.25 -9.19
CA VAL A 228 -18.19 -2.67 -10.52
C VAL A 228 -19.69 -2.49 -10.72
N ASP A 229 -20.16 -1.25 -10.55
CA ASP A 229 -21.59 -0.96 -10.45
C ASP A 229 -22.34 -1.20 -11.77
N ALA A 230 -21.78 -0.85 -12.93
CA ALA A 230 -22.47 -1.12 -14.20
C ALA A 230 -22.57 -2.60 -14.56
N LEU A 231 -21.74 -3.45 -13.94
CA LEU A 231 -21.84 -4.90 -14.05
C LEU A 231 -22.65 -5.52 -12.90
N GLN A 232 -23.18 -4.70 -11.99
CA GLN A 232 -23.85 -5.13 -10.75
C GLN A 232 -22.96 -6.05 -9.90
N TRP A 233 -21.65 -5.85 -9.95
CA TRP A 233 -20.69 -6.60 -9.16
C TRP A 233 -20.49 -5.90 -7.82
N LYS A 234 -20.90 -6.55 -6.74
CA LYS A 234 -20.65 -6.08 -5.38
C LYS A 234 -19.69 -7.04 -4.69
N ASP A 235 -18.52 -6.53 -4.27
CA ASP A 235 -17.50 -7.28 -3.55
C ASP A 235 -17.12 -8.63 -4.19
N VAL A 236 -17.03 -8.65 -5.52
CA VAL A 236 -16.70 -9.86 -6.28
C VAL A 236 -15.26 -10.26 -5.99
N SER A 237 -15.05 -11.56 -5.77
CA SER A 237 -13.73 -12.09 -5.43
C SER A 237 -12.72 -11.87 -6.55
N LEU A 238 -11.58 -11.29 -6.16
CA LEU A 238 -10.41 -11.07 -6.98
C LEU A 238 -9.22 -11.79 -6.34
N SER A 239 -8.42 -12.49 -7.12
CA SER A 239 -7.17 -13.08 -6.64
C SER A 239 -6.10 -13.04 -7.72
N GLY A 240 -4.84 -13.17 -7.35
CA GLY A 240 -3.78 -13.17 -8.33
C GLY A 240 -2.43 -13.61 -7.80
N TRP A 241 -1.49 -13.83 -8.72
CA TRP A 241 -0.10 -14.12 -8.43
C TRP A 241 0.81 -13.24 -9.27
N LYS A 242 1.97 -12.92 -8.72
CA LYS A 242 2.97 -12.09 -9.36
C LYS A 242 3.67 -12.91 -10.43
N GLU A 243 3.54 -12.50 -11.69
CA GLU A 243 4.26 -13.10 -12.81
C GLU A 243 5.71 -12.59 -12.82
N VAL A 244 5.87 -11.28 -12.72
CA VAL A 244 7.16 -10.61 -12.87
C VAL A 244 7.29 -9.52 -11.81
N THR A 245 8.43 -9.51 -11.12
CA THR A 245 8.82 -8.36 -10.30
C THR A 245 9.53 -7.36 -11.20
N MET A 246 9.07 -6.11 -11.17
CA MET A 246 9.68 -5.02 -11.93
C MET A 246 10.13 -3.95 -10.94
N PRO A 247 11.20 -3.20 -11.25
CA PRO A 247 11.52 -1.99 -10.50
C PRO A 247 10.39 -0.95 -10.70
N GLU A 248 10.47 0.13 -9.93
CA GLU A 248 9.65 1.31 -10.17
C GLU A 248 9.85 1.80 -11.62
N ARG A 249 8.75 2.11 -12.30
CA ARG A 249 8.76 2.60 -13.67
C ARG A 249 7.96 3.88 -13.77
N ASP A 250 8.56 4.87 -14.42
CA ASP A 250 7.91 6.12 -14.76
C ASP A 250 7.05 5.92 -16.03
N VAL A 251 5.90 5.27 -15.83
CA VAL A 251 4.88 5.10 -16.88
C VAL A 251 3.84 6.20 -16.68
N GLY A 252 3.44 6.84 -17.77
CA GLY A 252 2.33 7.81 -17.75
C GLY A 252 1.11 7.20 -17.08
N PHE A 253 0.65 7.83 -16.00
CA PHE A 253 -0.56 7.46 -15.29
C PHE A 253 -1.63 8.51 -15.56
N ASP A 254 -2.75 8.07 -16.11
CA ASP A 254 -3.87 8.93 -16.45
C ASP A 254 -5.09 8.53 -15.60
N TRP A 255 -5.55 9.43 -14.73
CA TRP A 255 -6.71 9.21 -13.86
C TRP A 255 -8.01 9.64 -14.56
N LYS A 256 -8.31 8.99 -15.70
CA LYS A 256 -9.50 9.26 -16.50
C LYS A 256 -10.53 8.18 -16.40
#